data_AF-A0A7C3IXE3-F1
#
_entry.id   AF-A0A7C3IXE3-F1
#
_cell.length_a   1.000
_cell.length_b   1.000
_cell.length_c   1.000
_cell.angle_alpha   90.00
_cell.angle_beta   90.00
_cell.angle_gamma   90.00
#
_symmetry.space_group_name_H-M   'P 1'
#
loop_
_entity.id
_entity.type
_entity.pdbx_description
1 polymer ?
#
loop_
_entity_poly.entity_id
_entity_poly.type
_entity_poly.pdbx_seq_one_letter_code
_entity_poly.pdbx_strand_id
1 'polypeptide(L)'
;MTLREAILIGCLAALGVVSFREQSAANQAHLAALLCRERRETAALAALRERGRALRREAEALTQDRYYIARLARADLGWRPAPASDPGLPPLDVPAMPPSALVQSLPSVPPTLPAVAPPPAPRPPAPLAAAPAPSGPPRPAPDRAGAQRTLTALGYTSVEHFQAKMMGTRSDGVLDETTVTRAQQLSELLRRLGYDSVKSFQQRNRLPADGVMGRRTEQRALELLRRNTPARSRSYVAVNGR
;
A
#
# COMPACT_ATOMS: atom_id res chain seq x y z
N MET A 1 60.12 -5.06 -31.24
CA MET A 1 59.09 -4.02 -31.09
C MET A 1 59.56 -2.75 -31.77
N THR A 2 58.71 -2.15 -32.60
CA THR A 2 59.01 -0.84 -33.21
C THR A 2 58.54 0.29 -32.28
N LEU A 3 59.17 1.47 -32.37
CA LEU A 3 58.78 2.67 -31.60
C LEU A 3 57.28 2.97 -31.73
N ARG A 4 56.71 2.73 -32.92
CA ARG A 4 55.29 2.88 -33.22
C ARG A 4 54.39 1.96 -32.38
N GLU A 5 54.78 0.70 -32.19
CA GLU A 5 54.05 -0.25 -31.34
C GLU A 5 54.07 0.19 -29.88
N ALA A 6 55.22 0.66 -29.39
CA ALA A 6 55.34 1.17 -28.02
C ALA A 6 54.42 2.38 -27.77
N ILE A 7 54.33 3.30 -28.73
CA ILE A 7 53.42 4.47 -28.64
C ILE A 7 51.95 4.02 -28.64
N LEU A 8 51.55 3.11 -29.53
CA LEU A 8 50.17 2.62 -29.59
C LEU A 8 49.74 1.90 -28.30
N ILE A 9 50.62 1.08 -27.74
CA ILE A 9 50.36 0.40 -26.46
C ILE A 9 50.23 1.43 -25.34
N GLY A 10 51.08 2.47 -25.30
CA GLY A 10 50.98 3.57 -24.34
C GLY A 10 49.64 4.31 -24.45
N CYS A 11 49.19 4.62 -25.67
CA CYS A 11 47.90 5.29 -25.89
C CYS A 11 46.70 4.43 -25.47
N LEU A 12 46.70 3.13 -25.79
CA LEU A 12 45.63 2.22 -25.38
C LEU A 12 45.59 2.03 -23.85
N ALA A 13 46.75 1.93 -23.20
CA ALA A 13 46.82 1.86 -21.74
C ALA A 13 46.28 3.14 -21.09
N ALA A 14 46.64 4.32 -21.62
CA ALA A 14 46.13 5.60 -21.13
C ALA A 14 44.60 5.72 -21.29
N LEU A 15 44.05 5.36 -22.46
CA LEU A 15 42.61 5.33 -22.69
C LEU A 15 41.89 4.35 -21.75
N GLY A 16 42.48 3.17 -21.53
CA GLY A 16 41.95 2.18 -20.58
C GLY A 16 41.90 2.70 -19.15
N VAL A 17 42.94 3.40 -18.69
CA VAL A 17 42.97 4.00 -17.34
C VAL A 17 41.91 5.10 -17.18
N VAL A 18 41.72 5.96 -18.19
CA VAL A 18 40.71 7.02 -18.15
C VAL A 18 39.31 6.41 -18.12
N SER A 19 39.02 5.48 -19.04
CA SER A 19 37.72 4.79 -19.09
C SER A 19 37.42 4.03 -17.79
N PHE A 20 38.41 3.33 -17.23
CA PHE A 20 38.26 2.64 -15.95
C PHE A 20 37.99 3.61 -14.80
N ARG A 21 38.64 4.77 -14.75
CA ARG A 21 38.39 5.79 -13.72
C ARG A 21 36.98 6.37 -13.81
N GLU A 22 36.51 6.69 -15.01
CA GLU A 22 35.15 7.19 -15.23
C GLU A 22 34.11 6.14 -14.82
N GLN A 23 34.31 4.89 -15.23
CA GLN A 23 33.39 3.81 -14.87
C GLN A 23 33.43 3.49 -13.37
N SER A 24 34.60 3.57 -12.74
CA SER A 24 34.75 3.43 -11.28
C SER A 24 34.02 4.56 -10.55
N ALA A 25 34.15 5.81 -10.99
CA ALA A 25 33.44 6.95 -10.41
C ALA A 25 31.92 6.81 -10.57
N ALA A 26 31.43 6.38 -11.73
CA ALA A 26 30.01 6.12 -11.97
C ALA A 26 29.48 4.99 -11.06
N ASN A 27 30.25 3.91 -10.91
CA ASN A 27 29.89 2.80 -10.02
C ASN A 27 29.87 3.22 -8.54
N GLN A 28 30.83 4.04 -8.11
CA GLN A 28 30.87 4.59 -6.76
C GLN A 28 29.67 5.50 -6.49
N ALA A 29 29.32 6.37 -7.44
CA ALA A 29 28.14 7.23 -7.33
C ALA A 29 26.84 6.41 -7.26
N HIS A 30 26.72 5.36 -8.07
CA HIS A 30 25.58 4.46 -8.05
C HIS A 30 25.45 3.71 -6.71
N LEU A 31 26.57 3.19 -6.18
CA LEU A 31 26.60 2.53 -4.87
C LEU A 31 26.20 3.49 -3.75
N ALA A 32 26.71 4.73 -3.77
CA ALA A 32 26.33 5.76 -2.80
C ALA A 32 24.82 6.08 -2.85
N ALA A 33 24.25 6.14 -4.05
CA ALA A 33 22.81 6.36 -4.22
C ALA A 33 21.97 5.19 -3.66
N LEU A 34 22.39 3.94 -3.90
CA LEU A 34 21.73 2.76 -3.34
C LEU A 34 21.78 2.73 -1.81
N LEU A 35 22.94 3.01 -1.21
CA LEU A 35 23.09 3.08 0.25
C LEU A 35 22.25 4.21 0.86
N CYS A 36 22.15 5.37 0.19
CA CYS A 36 21.28 6.46 0.63
C CYS A 36 19.81 6.03 0.63
N ARG A 37 19.37 5.32 -0.41
CA ARG A 37 18.00 4.78 -0.51
C ARG A 37 17.73 3.76 0.59
N GLU A 38 18.63 2.82 0.82
CA GLU A 38 18.50 1.81 1.89
C GLU A 38 18.38 2.46 3.28
N ARG A 39 19.19 3.48 3.56
CA ARG A 39 19.09 4.24 4.82
C ARG A 39 17.74 4.96 4.97
N ARG A 40 17.19 5.51 3.89
CA ARG A 40 15.85 6.13 3.91
C ARG A 40 14.76 5.10 4.17
N GLU A 41 14.83 3.93 3.54
CA GLU A 41 13.85 2.86 3.72
C GLU A 41 13.91 2.29 5.14
N THR A 42 15.10 2.09 5.70
CA THR A 42 15.27 1.64 7.09
C THR A 42 14.78 2.67 8.10
N ALA A 43 15.05 3.96 7.88
CA ALA A 43 14.50 5.04 8.71
C ALA A 43 12.96 5.10 8.64
N ALA A 44 12.37 4.95 7.45
CA ALA A 44 10.91 4.91 7.28
C ALA A 44 10.29 3.71 8.01
N LEU A 45 10.91 2.53 7.95
CA LEU A 45 10.45 1.35 8.69
C LEU A 45 10.57 1.55 10.22
N ALA A 46 11.61 2.21 10.69
CA ALA A 46 11.74 2.56 12.11
C ALA A 46 10.61 3.50 12.56
N ALA A 47 10.35 4.57 11.80
CA ALA A 47 9.26 5.50 12.08
C ALA A 47 7.88 4.82 12.08
N LEU A 48 7.62 3.90 11.15
CA LEU A 48 6.38 3.11 11.13
C LEU A 48 6.24 2.20 12.36
N ARG A 49 7.34 1.60 12.83
CA ARG A 49 7.32 0.78 14.06
C ARG A 49 7.06 1.63 15.28
N GLU A 50 7.66 2.82 15.37
CA GLU A 50 7.39 3.76 16.46
C GLU A 50 5.94 4.24 16.47
N ARG A 51 5.40 4.61 15.30
CA ARG A 51 3.98 4.93 15.12
C ARG A 51 3.09 3.78 15.60
N GLY A 52 3.42 2.54 15.21
CA GLY A 52 2.68 1.35 15.65
C GLY A 52 2.73 1.13 17.17
N ARG A 53 3.87 1.40 17.81
CA ARG A 53 3.97 1.35 19.28
C ARG A 53 3.15 2.46 19.94
N ALA A 54 3.17 3.68 19.39
CA ALA A 54 2.37 4.80 19.91
C ALA A 54 0.87 4.49 19.85
N LEU A 55 0.38 4.03 18.70
CA LEU A 55 -1.03 3.65 18.53
C LEU A 55 -1.47 2.52 19.47
N ARG A 56 -0.59 1.55 19.78
CA ARG A 56 -0.89 0.51 20.78
C ARG A 56 -1.04 1.08 22.18
N ARG A 57 -0.17 2.01 22.58
CA ARG A 57 -0.29 2.69 23.89
C ARG A 57 -1.57 3.52 23.97
N GLU A 58 -1.93 4.21 22.90
CA GLU A 58 -3.20 4.96 22.82
C GLU A 58 -4.41 4.02 22.92
N ALA A 59 -4.38 2.87 22.23
CA ALA A 59 -5.44 1.86 22.34
C ALA A 59 -5.54 1.24 23.75
N GLU A 60 -4.41 0.98 24.40
CA GLU A 60 -4.36 0.54 25.80
C GLU A 60 -4.94 1.61 26.73
N ALA A 61 -4.59 2.88 26.54
CA ALA A 61 -5.12 4.00 27.32
C ALA A 61 -6.64 4.15 27.15
N LEU A 62 -7.16 4.01 25.93
CA LEU A 62 -8.61 3.99 25.64
C LEU A 62 -9.33 2.87 26.37
N THR A 63 -8.67 1.72 26.56
CA THR A 63 -9.26 0.56 27.24
C THR A 63 -9.24 0.73 28.76
N GLN A 64 -8.19 1.33 29.31
CA GLN A 64 -8.01 1.49 30.76
C GLN A 64 -8.75 2.72 31.32
N ASP A 65 -8.81 3.81 30.55
CA ASP A 65 -9.33 5.09 31.01
C ASP A 65 -10.62 5.46 30.28
N ARG A 66 -11.75 5.26 30.98
CA ARG A 66 -13.09 5.57 30.50
C ARG A 66 -13.29 7.03 30.09
N TYR A 67 -12.46 7.95 30.61
CA TYR A 67 -12.53 9.38 30.30
C TYR A 67 -11.41 9.86 29.36
N TYR A 68 -10.61 8.95 28.80
CA TYR A 68 -9.47 9.29 27.94
C TYR A 68 -9.88 10.17 26.76
N ILE A 69 -10.95 9.80 26.04
CA ILE A 69 -11.47 10.56 24.90
C ILE A 69 -11.92 11.97 25.32
N ALA A 70 -12.62 12.10 26.43
CA ALA A 70 -13.07 13.40 26.93
C ALA A 70 -11.88 14.30 27.31
N ARG A 71 -10.82 13.71 27.88
CA ARG A 71 -9.56 14.40 28.18
C ARG A 71 -8.85 14.86 26.91
N LEU A 72 -8.72 13.99 25.92
CA LEU A 72 -8.06 14.28 24.65
C LEU A 72 -8.82 15.35 23.86
N ALA A 73 -10.15 15.24 23.77
CA ALA A 73 -11.01 16.23 23.13
C ALA A 73 -10.93 17.60 23.82
N ARG A 74 -10.81 17.63 25.15
CA ARG A 74 -10.63 18.89 25.88
C ARG A 74 -9.26 19.52 25.63
N ALA A 75 -8.20 18.71 25.52
CA ALA A 75 -6.84 19.18 25.28
C ALA A 75 -6.63 19.65 23.83
N ASP A 76 -7.01 18.83 22.85
CA ASP A 76 -6.68 19.07 21.44
C ASP A 76 -7.73 19.93 20.73
N LEU A 77 -9.01 19.76 21.08
CA LEU A 77 -10.13 20.42 20.39
C LEU A 77 -10.75 21.54 21.23
N GLY A 78 -10.23 21.80 22.42
CA GLY A 78 -10.81 22.76 23.37
C GLY A 78 -12.23 22.40 23.80
N TRP A 79 -12.66 21.15 23.56
CA TRP A 79 -14.03 20.73 23.80
C TRP A 79 -14.34 20.78 25.29
N ARG A 80 -15.39 21.52 25.66
CA ARG A 80 -15.95 21.49 27.01
C ARG A 80 -17.27 20.75 26.93
N PRO A 81 -17.48 19.69 27.73
CA PRO A 81 -18.81 19.12 27.87
C PRO A 81 -19.75 20.25 28.29
N ALA A 82 -20.91 20.34 27.62
CA ALA A 82 -21.99 21.17 28.12
C ALA A 82 -22.23 20.78 29.59
N PRO A 83 -22.37 21.74 30.52
CA PRO A 83 -22.68 21.41 31.90
C PRO A 83 -23.91 20.51 31.85
N ALA A 84 -23.77 19.28 32.34
CA ALA A 84 -24.92 18.41 32.57
C ALA A 84 -25.92 19.26 33.36
N SER A 85 -27.11 19.47 32.80
CA SER A 85 -28.14 20.30 33.40
C SER A 85 -28.19 20.02 34.89
N ASP A 86 -27.86 21.07 35.63
CA ASP A 86 -27.73 21.09 37.08
C ASP A 86 -28.99 20.49 37.70
N PRO A 87 -28.92 19.44 38.54
CA PRO A 87 -30.10 18.85 39.18
C PRO A 87 -30.82 19.81 40.16
N GLY A 88 -30.39 21.07 40.24
CA GLY A 88 -31.00 22.13 41.05
C GLY A 88 -31.87 23.15 40.29
N LEU A 89 -32.01 23.06 38.96
CA LEU A 89 -33.01 23.88 38.27
C LEU A 89 -34.39 23.22 38.41
N PRO A 90 -35.41 23.93 38.93
CA PRO A 90 -36.75 23.38 39.04
C PRO A 90 -37.23 22.98 37.63
N PRO A 91 -37.95 21.86 37.50
CA PRO A 91 -38.49 21.46 36.21
C PRO A 91 -39.31 22.61 35.66
N LEU A 92 -38.97 23.08 34.46
CA LEU A 92 -39.93 23.83 33.66
C LEU A 92 -41.12 22.88 33.52
N ASP A 93 -42.26 23.29 34.10
CA ASP A 93 -43.55 22.64 33.94
C ASP A 93 -43.91 22.65 32.44
N VAL A 94 -43.40 21.66 31.72
CA VAL A 94 -43.91 21.30 30.43
C VAL A 94 -45.15 20.46 30.72
N PRO A 95 -46.37 20.94 30.39
CA PRO A 95 -47.57 20.18 30.65
C PRO A 95 -47.46 18.82 29.95
N ALA A 96 -47.70 17.77 30.75
CA ALA A 96 -47.68 16.39 30.30
C ALA A 96 -48.71 16.20 29.17
N MET A 97 -48.24 16.24 27.93
CA MET A 97 -49.03 15.82 26.79
C MET A 97 -49.14 14.29 26.80
N PRO A 98 -50.36 13.71 26.76
CA PRO A 98 -50.52 12.27 26.68
C PRO A 98 -50.02 11.74 25.33
N PRO A 99 -49.41 10.54 25.28
CA PRO A 99 -48.78 9.98 24.07
C PRO A 99 -49.76 9.50 22.99
N SER A 100 -51.01 9.97 22.96
CA SER A 100 -52.06 9.42 22.09
C SER A 100 -52.68 10.40 21.08
N ALA A 101 -52.12 11.60 20.89
CA ALA A 101 -52.75 12.64 20.04
C ALA A 101 -51.90 13.14 18.85
N LEU A 102 -50.86 12.41 18.41
CA LEU A 102 -50.02 12.83 17.26
C LEU A 102 -50.17 11.98 15.99
N VAL A 103 -51.30 11.28 15.81
CA VAL A 103 -51.58 10.52 14.58
C VAL A 103 -52.73 11.13 13.73
N GLN A 104 -53.43 12.17 14.20
CA GLN A 104 -54.55 12.73 13.44
C GLN A 104 -54.50 14.25 13.33
N SER A 105 -53.64 14.74 12.45
CA SER A 105 -53.81 16.07 11.84
C SER A 105 -52.98 16.17 10.55
N LEU A 106 -53.41 15.43 9.53
CA LEU A 106 -53.12 15.75 8.14
C LEU A 106 -54.23 16.68 7.63
N PRO A 107 -53.97 17.98 7.40
CA PRO A 107 -54.74 18.77 6.46
C PRO A 107 -54.11 18.70 5.07
N SER A 108 -54.95 18.37 4.09
CA SER A 108 -54.67 18.41 2.65
C SER A 108 -54.34 19.83 2.15
N VAL A 109 -53.21 19.94 1.42
CA VAL A 109 -52.79 20.71 0.20
C VAL A 109 -53.88 21.58 -0.52
N PRO A 110 -53.64 22.63 -1.39
CA PRO A 110 -52.48 23.45 -1.89
C PRO A 110 -52.78 25.01 -1.87
N PRO A 111 -52.23 25.96 -2.70
CA PRO A 111 -51.08 26.02 -3.63
C PRO A 111 -50.09 27.22 -3.43
N THR A 112 -48.93 27.10 -4.08
CA THR A 112 -48.12 28.14 -4.75
C THR A 112 -47.94 29.51 -4.07
N LEU A 113 -46.74 29.74 -3.52
CA LEU A 113 -46.16 31.06 -3.34
C LEU A 113 -44.74 31.12 -3.96
N PRO A 114 -44.32 32.29 -4.45
CA PRO A 114 -43.32 32.44 -5.49
C PRO A 114 -41.92 32.03 -5.05
N ALA A 115 -41.18 31.44 -5.98
CA ALA A 115 -39.76 31.14 -5.84
C ALA A 115 -39.00 32.43 -5.50
N VAL A 116 -38.64 32.58 -4.23
CA VAL A 116 -37.59 33.51 -3.81
C VAL A 116 -36.30 33.00 -4.44
N ALA A 117 -35.75 33.79 -5.34
CA ALA A 117 -34.49 33.50 -6.01
C ALA A 117 -33.41 33.18 -4.95
N PRO A 118 -32.65 32.09 -5.12
CA PRO A 118 -31.54 31.79 -4.22
C PRO A 118 -30.53 32.95 -4.25
N PRO A 119 -29.94 33.32 -3.11
CA PRO A 119 -28.86 34.30 -3.10
C PRO A 119 -27.75 33.82 -4.05
N PRO A 120 -27.14 34.72 -4.85
CA PRO A 120 -26.08 34.34 -5.75
C PRO A 120 -24.99 33.66 -4.93
N ALA A 121 -24.66 32.42 -5.31
CA ALA A 121 -23.54 31.69 -4.76
C ALA A 121 -22.31 32.62 -4.74
N PRO A 122 -21.49 32.59 -3.68
CA PRO A 122 -20.21 33.29 -3.71
C PRO A 122 -19.49 32.85 -4.97
N ARG A 123 -19.22 33.82 -5.86
CA ARG A 123 -18.46 33.57 -7.08
C ARG A 123 -17.20 32.80 -6.67
N PRO A 124 -16.88 31.67 -7.32
CA PRO A 124 -15.55 31.11 -7.17
C PRO A 124 -14.56 32.23 -7.48
N PRO A 125 -13.52 32.42 -6.66
CA PRO A 125 -12.44 33.33 -7.03
C PRO A 125 -12.00 32.92 -8.43
N ALA A 126 -11.83 33.92 -9.32
CA ALA A 126 -11.25 33.74 -10.64
C ALA A 126 -10.06 32.77 -10.51
N PRO A 127 -9.83 31.85 -11.47
CA PRO A 127 -8.64 31.03 -11.44
C PRO A 127 -7.44 31.99 -11.49
N LEU A 128 -6.85 32.24 -10.32
CA LEU A 128 -5.47 32.64 -10.19
C LEU A 128 -4.74 31.61 -11.05
N ALA A 129 -4.14 32.11 -12.13
CA ALA A 129 -3.30 31.33 -13.02
C ALA A 129 -2.46 30.39 -12.16
N ALA A 130 -2.85 29.11 -12.16
CA ALA A 130 -2.08 28.10 -11.47
C ALA A 130 -0.71 28.15 -12.12
N ALA A 131 0.29 28.55 -11.33
CA ALA A 131 1.67 28.32 -11.70
C ALA A 131 1.75 26.88 -12.24
N PRO A 132 2.42 26.66 -13.40
CA PRO A 132 2.49 25.33 -13.98
C PRO A 132 3.01 24.37 -12.91
N ALA A 133 2.14 23.45 -12.47
CA ALA A 133 2.56 22.35 -11.64
C ALA A 133 3.73 21.68 -12.36
N PRO A 134 4.84 21.35 -11.68
CA PRO A 134 5.92 20.64 -12.32
C PRO A 134 5.34 19.33 -12.85
N SER A 135 5.23 19.25 -14.18
CA SER A 135 4.90 18.06 -14.94
C SER A 135 5.96 17.01 -14.63
N GLY A 136 5.77 16.30 -13.51
CA GLY A 136 6.50 15.07 -13.27
C GLY A 136 6.26 14.16 -14.47
N PRO A 137 7.28 13.46 -14.97
CA PRO A 137 7.11 12.55 -16.09
C PRO A 137 5.93 11.61 -15.79
N PRO A 138 5.05 11.32 -16.78
CA PRO A 138 3.95 10.40 -16.58
C PRO A 138 4.52 9.10 -16.01
N ARG A 139 4.00 8.67 -14.85
CA ARG A 139 4.35 7.37 -14.28
C ARG A 139 4.19 6.34 -15.40
N PRO A 140 5.21 5.50 -15.67
CA PRO A 140 5.11 4.51 -16.72
C PRO A 140 3.90 3.65 -16.43
N ALA A 141 2.99 3.55 -17.40
CA ALA A 141 1.84 2.68 -17.30
C ALA A 141 2.36 1.26 -17.00
N PRO A 142 1.72 0.51 -16.08
CA PRO A 142 2.13 -0.86 -15.80
C PRO A 142 2.14 -1.64 -17.12
N ASP A 143 3.23 -2.37 -17.38
CA ASP A 143 3.41 -3.17 -18.59
C ASP A 143 2.32 -4.24 -18.68
N ARG A 144 1.21 -3.87 -19.32
CA ARG A 144 0.01 -4.70 -19.45
C ARG A 144 0.31 -5.98 -20.22
N ALA A 145 1.22 -5.92 -21.20
CA ALA A 145 1.60 -7.07 -21.99
C ALA A 145 2.37 -8.10 -21.15
N GLY A 146 3.34 -7.63 -20.35
CA GLY A 146 4.09 -8.49 -19.42
C GLY A 146 3.18 -9.13 -18.36
N ALA A 147 2.25 -8.36 -17.80
CA ALA A 147 1.29 -8.87 -16.82
C ALA A 147 0.36 -9.95 -17.41
N GLN A 148 -0.17 -9.72 -18.62
CA GLN A 148 -1.04 -10.67 -19.30
C GLN A 148 -0.31 -12.00 -19.55
N ARG A 149 0.95 -11.95 -20.03
CA ARG A 149 1.78 -13.16 -20.22
C ARG A 149 1.98 -13.94 -18.93
N THR A 150 2.18 -13.24 -17.81
CA THR A 150 2.35 -13.86 -16.49
C THR A 150 1.06 -14.56 -16.05
N LEU A 151 -0.10 -13.94 -16.26
CA LEU A 151 -1.40 -14.55 -15.96
C LEU A 151 -1.65 -15.81 -16.80
N THR A 152 -1.35 -15.76 -18.10
CA THR A 152 -1.46 -16.91 -19.00
C THR A 152 -0.54 -18.05 -18.57
N ALA A 153 0.69 -17.75 -18.16
CA ALA A 153 1.64 -18.75 -17.65
C ALA A 153 1.14 -19.43 -16.35
N LEU A 154 0.34 -18.73 -15.56
CA LEU A 154 -0.32 -19.25 -14.36
C LEU A 154 -1.65 -19.98 -14.65
N GLY A 155 -2.03 -20.10 -15.93
CA GLY A 155 -3.24 -20.78 -16.38
C GLY A 155 -4.50 -19.91 -16.36
N TYR A 156 -4.39 -18.59 -16.18
CA TYR A 156 -5.53 -17.70 -16.15
C TYR A 156 -5.84 -17.12 -17.53
N THR A 157 -7.12 -17.12 -17.87
CA THR A 157 -7.66 -16.60 -19.14
C THR A 157 -7.96 -15.11 -19.10
N SER A 158 -8.22 -14.55 -17.91
CA SER A 158 -8.50 -13.13 -17.71
C SER A 158 -8.01 -12.62 -16.36
N VAL A 159 -7.84 -11.30 -16.26
CA VAL A 159 -7.52 -10.60 -15.01
C VAL A 159 -8.63 -10.83 -13.97
N GLU A 160 -9.88 -10.77 -14.40
CA GLU A 160 -11.05 -10.99 -13.54
C GLU A 160 -11.07 -12.41 -12.96
N HIS A 161 -10.79 -13.43 -13.78
CA HIS A 161 -10.71 -14.82 -13.32
C HIS A 161 -9.58 -15.00 -12.28
N PHE A 162 -8.43 -14.36 -12.51
CA PHE A 162 -7.33 -14.34 -11.55
C PHE A 162 -7.73 -13.69 -10.23
N GLN A 163 -8.31 -12.48 -10.30
CA GLN A 163 -8.72 -11.71 -9.14
C GLN A 163 -9.78 -12.44 -8.31
N ALA A 164 -10.80 -13.01 -8.95
CA ALA A 164 -11.82 -13.81 -8.28
C ALA A 164 -11.23 -15.03 -7.54
N LYS A 165 -10.30 -15.75 -8.18
CA LYS A 165 -9.73 -17.00 -7.62
C LYS A 165 -8.66 -16.73 -6.54
N MET A 166 -7.85 -15.68 -6.70
CA MET A 166 -6.71 -15.40 -5.83
C MET A 166 -6.99 -14.29 -4.81
N MET A 167 -7.56 -13.17 -5.24
CA MET A 167 -7.75 -11.97 -4.42
C MET A 167 -9.07 -12.04 -3.63
N GLY A 168 -10.12 -12.62 -4.19
CA GLY A 168 -11.40 -12.93 -3.53
C GLY A 168 -12.26 -11.74 -3.08
N THR A 169 -11.67 -10.56 -2.88
CA THR A 169 -12.36 -9.33 -2.45
C THR A 169 -12.57 -8.32 -3.58
N ARG A 170 -11.95 -8.55 -4.75
CA ARG A 170 -12.00 -7.67 -5.91
C ARG A 170 -11.99 -8.54 -7.17
N SER A 171 -12.83 -8.22 -8.14
CA SER A 171 -12.95 -8.85 -9.46
C SER A 171 -13.53 -7.82 -10.43
N ASP A 172 -12.92 -6.64 -10.48
CA ASP A 172 -13.33 -5.55 -11.37
C ASP A 172 -12.71 -5.69 -12.77
N GLY A 173 -11.84 -6.69 -12.98
CA GLY A 173 -11.17 -6.96 -14.25
C GLY A 173 -10.12 -5.90 -14.61
N VAL A 174 -9.91 -4.91 -13.74
CA VAL A 174 -8.95 -3.84 -13.93
C VAL A 174 -7.56 -4.34 -13.53
N LEU A 175 -6.62 -4.26 -14.45
CA LEU A 175 -5.22 -4.62 -14.20
C LEU A 175 -4.55 -3.53 -13.34
N ASP A 176 -4.68 -3.66 -12.02
CA ASP A 176 -4.02 -2.80 -11.05
C ASP A 176 -2.63 -3.32 -10.67
N GLU A 177 -1.82 -2.45 -10.06
CA GLU A 177 -0.45 -2.77 -9.67
C GLU A 177 -0.39 -3.93 -8.66
N THR A 178 -1.43 -4.08 -7.82
CA THR A 178 -1.52 -5.17 -6.85
C THR A 178 -1.71 -6.53 -7.55
N THR A 179 -2.58 -6.60 -8.56
CA THR A 179 -2.80 -7.80 -9.38
C THR A 179 -1.53 -8.20 -10.12
N VAL A 180 -0.83 -7.24 -10.74
CA VAL A 180 0.43 -7.49 -11.43
C VAL A 180 1.50 -8.03 -10.48
N THR A 181 1.70 -7.35 -9.35
CA THR A 181 2.68 -7.76 -8.33
C THR A 181 2.37 -9.16 -7.81
N ARG A 182 1.10 -9.47 -7.57
CA ARG A 182 0.67 -10.78 -7.07
C ARG A 182 0.93 -11.89 -8.10
N ALA A 183 0.59 -11.67 -9.36
CA ALA A 183 0.85 -12.63 -10.43
C ALA A 183 2.36 -12.91 -10.58
N GLN A 184 3.18 -11.85 -10.55
CA GLN A 184 4.64 -11.99 -10.61
C GLN A 184 5.20 -12.79 -9.44
N GLN A 185 4.72 -12.54 -8.21
CA GLN A 185 5.13 -13.30 -7.03
C GLN A 185 4.85 -14.79 -7.16
N LEU A 186 3.68 -15.18 -7.69
CA LEU A 186 3.30 -16.58 -7.88
C LEU A 186 4.15 -17.25 -8.96
N SER A 187 4.40 -16.56 -10.06
CA SER A 187 5.27 -17.05 -11.12
C SER A 187 6.70 -17.24 -10.61
N GLU A 188 7.23 -16.27 -9.86
CA GLU A 188 8.56 -16.35 -9.27
C GLU A 188 8.66 -17.48 -8.25
N LEU A 189 7.60 -17.72 -7.47
CA LEU A 189 7.54 -18.81 -6.52
C LEU A 189 7.70 -20.17 -7.21
N LEU A 190 6.99 -20.41 -8.31
CA LEU A 190 7.14 -21.65 -9.08
C LEU A 190 8.54 -21.80 -9.68
N ARG A 191 9.10 -20.70 -10.20
CA ARG A 191 10.45 -20.68 -10.75
C ARG A 191 11.50 -21.03 -9.68
N ARG A 192 11.38 -20.48 -8.48
CA ARG A 192 12.27 -20.79 -7.33
C ARG A 192 12.20 -22.24 -6.89
N LEU A 193 11.05 -22.88 -7.08
CA LEU A 193 10.88 -24.30 -6.81
C LEU A 193 11.36 -25.20 -7.96
N GLY A 194 11.81 -24.63 -9.08
CA GLY A 194 12.32 -25.36 -10.24
C GLY A 194 11.23 -25.94 -11.13
N TYR A 195 10.07 -25.28 -11.23
CA TYR A 195 8.96 -25.71 -12.08
C TYR A 195 8.71 -24.71 -13.21
N ASP A 196 8.66 -25.23 -14.43
CA ASP A 196 8.39 -24.44 -15.64
C ASP A 196 6.89 -24.18 -15.88
N SER A 197 6.00 -24.93 -15.20
CA SER A 197 4.55 -24.76 -15.34
C SER A 197 3.79 -25.12 -14.06
N VAL A 198 2.60 -24.54 -13.92
CA VAL A 198 1.67 -24.88 -12.83
C VAL A 198 1.27 -26.36 -12.91
N LYS A 199 1.04 -26.88 -14.12
CA LYS A 199 0.58 -28.26 -14.34
C LYS A 199 1.62 -29.28 -13.88
N SER A 200 2.90 -29.06 -14.20
CA SER A 200 3.98 -29.94 -13.72
C SER A 200 4.14 -29.88 -12.20
N PHE A 201 3.95 -28.70 -11.60
CA PHE A 201 3.91 -28.54 -10.14
C PHE A 201 2.77 -29.33 -9.50
N GLN A 202 1.55 -29.19 -10.03
CA GLN A 202 0.36 -29.87 -9.51
C GLN A 202 0.49 -31.39 -9.61
N GLN A 203 0.95 -31.90 -10.76
CA GLN A 203 1.17 -33.33 -10.98
C GLN A 203 2.18 -33.92 -9.98
N ARG A 204 3.35 -33.29 -9.82
CA ARG A 204 4.38 -33.74 -8.88
C ARG A 204 3.95 -33.65 -7.41
N ASN A 205 3.00 -32.77 -7.09
CA ASN A 205 2.49 -32.56 -5.73
C ASN A 205 1.14 -33.23 -5.45
N ARG A 206 0.65 -34.10 -6.35
CA ARG A 206 -0.66 -34.78 -6.20
C ARG A 206 -1.84 -33.82 -6.00
N LEU A 207 -1.77 -32.66 -6.63
CA LEU A 207 -2.87 -31.70 -6.71
C LEU A 207 -3.65 -31.92 -8.00
N PRO A 208 -4.93 -31.47 -8.08
CA PRO A 208 -5.67 -31.45 -9.34
C PRO A 208 -4.87 -30.68 -10.40
N ALA A 209 -4.51 -31.35 -11.50
CA ALA A 209 -3.67 -30.80 -12.56
C ALA A 209 -4.49 -29.98 -13.57
N ASP A 210 -5.29 -29.05 -13.07
CA ASP A 210 -6.11 -28.12 -13.86
C ASP A 210 -5.25 -27.07 -14.61
N GLY A 211 -3.96 -26.98 -14.28
CA GLY A 211 -3.04 -26.01 -14.85
C GLY A 211 -3.25 -24.59 -14.32
N VAL A 212 -4.16 -24.39 -13.37
CA VAL A 212 -4.52 -23.07 -12.84
C VAL A 212 -4.00 -22.93 -11.41
N MET A 213 -3.18 -21.91 -11.16
CA MET A 213 -2.57 -21.72 -9.85
C MET A 213 -3.54 -21.09 -8.85
N GLY A 214 -4.40 -21.91 -8.23
CA GLY A 214 -5.31 -21.47 -7.17
C GLY A 214 -4.69 -21.45 -5.76
N ARG A 215 -5.47 -21.03 -4.75
CA ARG A 215 -5.03 -20.91 -3.34
C ARG A 215 -4.41 -22.18 -2.75
N ARG A 216 -4.98 -23.36 -3.05
CA ARG A 216 -4.42 -24.65 -2.59
C ARG A 216 -3.03 -24.93 -3.19
N THR A 217 -2.87 -24.63 -4.48
CA THR A 217 -1.59 -24.75 -5.19
C THR A 217 -0.55 -23.80 -4.60
N GLU A 218 -0.94 -22.54 -4.36
CA GLU A 218 -0.07 -21.55 -3.70
C GLU A 218 0.36 -22.01 -2.30
N GLN A 219 -0.58 -22.43 -1.46
CA GLN A 219 -0.28 -22.88 -0.10
C GLN A 219 0.73 -24.03 -0.10
N ARG A 220 0.55 -25.01 -0.99
CA ARG A 220 1.48 -26.13 -1.12
C ARG A 220 2.86 -25.67 -1.59
N ALA A 221 2.91 -24.72 -2.50
CA ALA A 221 4.15 -24.19 -3.03
C ALA A 221 4.92 -23.39 -1.95
N LEU A 222 4.23 -22.59 -1.14
CA LEU A 222 4.82 -21.93 0.03
C LEU A 222 5.33 -22.92 1.08
N GLU A 223 4.60 -24.01 1.32
CA GLU A 223 5.02 -25.08 2.22
C GLU A 223 6.33 -25.73 1.75
N LEU A 224 6.43 -26.06 0.47
CA LEU A 224 7.66 -26.60 -0.13
C LEU A 224 8.82 -25.61 -0.06
N LEU A 225 8.56 -24.32 -0.30
CA LEU A 225 9.59 -23.30 -0.20
C LEU A 225 10.15 -23.22 1.23
N ARG A 226 9.28 -23.30 2.25
CA ARG A 226 9.69 -23.32 3.67
C ARG A 226 10.50 -24.57 4.01
N ARG A 227 10.15 -25.73 3.46
CA ARG A 227 10.90 -26.99 3.66
C ARG A 227 12.26 -26.98 2.97
N ASN A 228 12.34 -26.39 1.76
CA ASN A 228 13.57 -26.32 0.96
C ASN A 228 14.47 -25.14 1.31
N THR A 229 14.00 -24.20 2.12
CA THR A 229 14.87 -23.15 2.65
C THR A 229 15.69 -23.78 3.77
N PRO A 230 17.00 -24.06 3.58
CA PRO A 230 17.82 -24.49 4.70
C PRO A 230 17.72 -23.41 5.76
N ALA A 231 17.49 -23.81 7.01
CA ALA A 231 17.50 -22.90 8.14
C ALA A 231 18.86 -22.20 8.21
N ARG A 232 19.02 -21.09 7.48
CA ARG A 232 20.22 -20.28 7.54
C ARG A 232 20.24 -19.63 8.92
N SER A 233 21.19 -20.13 9.72
CA SER A 233 21.91 -19.38 10.75
C SER A 233 21.08 -18.86 11.93
N ARG A 234 20.73 -19.77 12.85
CA ARG A 234 20.54 -19.45 14.28
C ARG A 234 21.82 -19.65 15.09
N SER A 235 22.99 -19.60 14.44
CA SER A 235 24.29 -19.94 15.02
C SER A 235 25.36 -18.95 14.55
N TYR A 236 25.24 -17.67 14.92
CA TYR A 236 26.35 -16.71 14.94
C TYR A 236 26.04 -15.57 15.93
N VAL A 237 25.78 -15.93 17.20
CA VAL A 237 25.92 -15.02 18.36
C VAL A 237 26.54 -15.84 19.48
N ALA A 238 27.82 -16.16 19.33
CA ALA A 238 28.70 -16.57 20.41
C ALA A 238 30.10 -16.10 20.03
N VAL A 239 30.28 -14.77 19.98
CA VAL A 239 31.59 -14.15 19.87
C VAL A 239 31.72 -13.18 21.03
N ASN A 240 32.59 -13.60 21.96
CA ASN A 240 33.41 -12.82 22.88
C ASN A 240 32.73 -12.20 24.12
N GLY A 241 32.59 -13.04 25.14
CA GLY A 241 32.74 -12.62 26.54
C GLY A 241 33.97 -13.31 27.15
N ARG A 242 35.13 -12.67 27.03
CA ARG A 242 36.28 -12.84 27.94
C ARG A 242 36.92 -11.46 28.11
#